data_AF-T1JTP5-F1
#
_entry.id   AF-T1JTP5-F1
#
_cell.length_a   1.000
_cell.length_b   1.000
_cell.length_c   1.000
_cell.angle_alpha   90.00
_cell.angle_beta   90.00
_cell.angle_gamma   90.00
#
_symmetry.space_group_name_H-M   'P 1'
#
loop_
_entity.id
_entity.type
_entity.pdbx_description
1 polymer ?
#
loop_
_entity_poly.entity_id
_entity_poly.type
_entity_poly.pdbx_seq_one_letter_code
_entity_poly.pdbx_strand_id
1 'polypeptide(L)'
;MMRNETIYQFEDEFHLDLNNRSKASIYTMMRSTNDKNFFSFNIKKSLTRLKGLKNVSEIKTAKAIHLYDKMFSLLASRRGGLQQTLDQPIKIKFHILNWLLRILVLVLMTRLIVLIAVEKYDCDLYLANPFSGSKGAKKNAMLLFILLESVYIYGLREYTLLLEETGRMRIIRILFMLEKRGFNPGMLKMNNHRSKQFQKYCYSILINILINTITLTIVMLFIIIYLRTFHLTVHSTLMHSMFHIIYMFTEFITFFVLIISAMCSAAYLMVMMSFYIGRFNTITDTMHQLNTNNSVSCTILSELNYRLIDLLNDFGQWNDDTKFLFQYCVLFTSAYADFDFFIGLLYGLEPDGSTMAVTIIAISSHLLLFICSYFASQFYHKSIEIHRCYCILMSKTKLHKGQIGLKSMEILDRLDSKSIGVHMGNFGIFQRSLSLTLLLENASFIMLLSCNVRLLI
;
A
#
# COMPACT_ATOMS: atom_id res chain seq x y z
N MET A 1 4.59 70.66 27.82
CA MET A 1 5.01 70.25 26.46
C MET A 1 6.33 69.48 26.51
N MET A 2 6.43 68.48 27.41
CA MET A 2 7.60 67.59 27.60
C MET A 2 7.12 66.28 28.26
N ARG A 3 6.25 65.53 27.57
CA ARG A 3 5.83 64.20 28.04
C ARG A 3 5.37 63.23 26.95
N ASN A 4 5.67 63.51 25.68
CA ASN A 4 5.29 62.64 24.55
C ASN A 4 6.49 62.13 23.73
N GLU A 5 7.73 62.55 24.00
CA GLU A 5 8.90 62.08 23.22
C GLU A 5 9.56 60.84 23.82
N THR A 6 9.30 60.51 25.09
CA THR A 6 9.95 59.38 25.78
C THR A 6 9.24 58.03 25.60
N ILE A 7 8.01 58.02 25.06
CA ILE A 7 7.27 56.77 24.82
C ILE A 7 7.56 56.23 23.40
N TYR A 8 7.77 57.12 22.42
CA TYR A 8 8.09 56.71 21.05
C TYR A 8 9.52 56.16 20.90
N GLN A 9 10.50 56.64 21.69
CA GLN A 9 11.86 56.08 21.65
C GLN A 9 11.97 54.68 22.28
N PHE A 10 11.09 54.32 23.22
CA PHE A 10 11.15 53.01 23.89
C PHE A 10 10.46 51.90 23.08
N GLU A 11 9.44 52.23 22.27
CA GLU A 11 8.80 51.27 21.37
C GLU A 11 9.66 50.94 20.14
N ASP A 12 10.40 51.90 19.59
CA ASP A 12 11.27 51.67 18.43
C ASP A 12 12.53 50.86 18.78
N GLU A 13 13.12 51.04 19.97
CA GLU A 13 14.24 50.20 20.45
C GLU A 13 13.80 48.76 20.78
N PHE A 14 12.57 48.59 21.31
CA PHE A 14 12.04 47.26 21.62
C PHE A 14 11.64 46.48 20.35
N HIS A 15 11.11 47.17 19.32
CA HIS A 15 10.80 46.56 18.03
C HIS A 15 12.05 46.22 17.20
N LEU A 16 13.15 46.96 17.32
CA LEU A 16 14.41 46.62 16.64
C LEU A 16 15.14 45.42 17.28
N ASP A 17 15.13 45.28 18.61
CA ASP A 17 15.81 44.16 19.29
C ASP A 17 15.03 42.83 19.13
N LEU A 18 13.69 42.87 19.07
CA LEU A 18 12.86 41.69 18.76
C LEU A 18 13.00 41.22 17.30
N ASN A 19 13.12 42.16 16.35
CA ASN A 19 13.26 41.82 14.93
C ASN A 19 14.68 41.29 14.61
N ASN A 20 15.71 41.78 15.29
CA ASN A 20 17.08 41.28 15.13
C ASN A 20 17.32 39.93 15.84
N ARG A 21 16.68 39.67 16.99
CA ARG A 21 16.74 38.35 17.64
C ARG A 21 15.93 37.29 16.91
N SER A 22 14.78 37.64 16.30
CA SER A 22 14.02 36.69 15.48
C SER A 22 14.73 36.39 14.16
N LYS A 23 15.33 37.41 13.50
CA LYS A 23 16.13 37.20 12.30
C LYS A 23 17.43 36.44 12.57
N ALA A 24 18.11 36.67 13.69
CA ALA A 24 19.29 35.88 14.09
C ALA A 24 18.94 34.44 14.48
N SER A 25 17.77 34.21 15.10
CA SER A 25 17.23 32.87 15.39
C SER A 25 16.82 32.13 14.11
N ILE A 26 16.22 32.82 13.14
CA ILE A 26 15.85 32.25 11.83
C ILE A 26 17.10 32.00 10.97
N TYR A 27 18.10 32.90 10.99
CA TYR A 27 19.37 32.70 10.28
C TYR A 27 20.22 31.57 10.90
N THR A 28 20.18 31.37 12.23
CA THR A 28 20.86 30.23 12.87
C THR A 28 20.10 28.92 12.64
N MET A 29 18.77 28.96 12.54
CA MET A 29 17.94 27.81 12.15
C MET A 29 18.15 27.44 10.68
N MET A 30 18.23 28.41 9.76
CA MET A 30 18.54 28.25 8.33
C MET A 30 20.02 27.94 8.02
N ARG A 31 20.95 28.23 8.93
CA ARG A 31 22.38 27.85 8.77
C ARG A 31 22.67 26.44 9.30
N SER A 32 21.73 25.81 10.00
CA SER A 32 21.82 24.40 10.44
C SER A 32 21.23 23.40 9.43
N THR A 33 20.53 23.86 8.40
CA THR A 33 20.06 23.04 7.28
C THR A 33 21.19 22.75 6.31
N ASN A 34 22.12 21.92 6.77
CA ASN A 34 22.80 21.01 5.86
C ASN A 34 21.77 19.92 5.50
N ASP A 35 20.86 20.22 4.57
CA ASP A 35 19.68 19.39 4.25
C ASP A 35 20.04 17.95 3.84
N LYS A 36 21.24 17.75 3.31
CA LYS A 36 21.81 16.42 3.05
C LYS A 36 22.07 15.64 4.34
N ASN A 37 22.43 16.31 5.43
CA ASN A 37 22.66 15.69 6.72
C ASN A 37 21.36 15.42 7.48
N PHE A 38 20.32 16.27 7.38
CA PHE A 38 19.03 15.99 8.03
C PHE A 38 18.29 14.83 7.37
N PHE A 39 18.24 14.81 6.04
CA PHE A 39 17.61 13.72 5.30
C PHE A 39 18.41 12.42 5.44
N SER A 40 19.74 12.45 5.31
CA SER A 40 20.55 11.25 5.54
C SER A 40 20.54 10.79 6.98
N PHE A 41 20.49 11.68 7.97
CA PHE A 41 20.36 11.32 9.38
C PHE A 41 18.99 10.73 9.68
N ASN A 42 17.89 11.27 9.14
CA ASN A 42 16.55 10.70 9.33
C ASN A 42 16.35 9.39 8.57
N ILE A 43 16.90 9.25 7.36
CA ILE A 43 16.91 7.98 6.63
C ILE A 43 17.77 6.97 7.36
N LYS A 44 18.97 7.34 7.82
CA LYS A 44 19.85 6.45 8.58
C LYS A 44 19.23 6.08 9.93
N LYS A 45 18.55 7.00 10.61
CA LYS A 45 17.79 6.78 11.85
C LYS A 45 16.56 5.91 11.63
N SER A 46 15.88 6.04 10.50
CA SER A 46 14.75 5.19 10.11
C SER A 46 15.22 3.80 9.68
N LEU A 47 16.33 3.70 8.95
CA LEU A 47 17.02 2.45 8.61
C LEU A 47 17.61 1.75 9.83
N THR A 48 18.14 2.48 10.82
CA THR A 48 18.59 1.89 12.08
C THR A 48 17.42 1.52 12.99
N ARG A 49 16.28 2.23 12.93
CA ARG A 49 15.01 1.78 13.52
C ARG A 49 14.47 0.51 12.83
N LEU A 50 14.67 0.36 11.53
CA LEU A 50 14.34 -0.86 10.78
C LEU A 50 15.30 -2.02 11.10
N LYS A 51 16.61 -1.76 11.19
CA LYS A 51 17.64 -2.74 11.60
C LYS A 51 17.56 -3.12 13.08
N GLY A 52 17.00 -2.25 13.91
CA GLY A 52 16.86 -2.38 15.35
C GLY A 52 15.42 -2.23 15.83
N LEU A 53 14.45 -2.83 15.13
CA LEU A 53 13.08 -2.95 15.62
C LEU A 53 13.13 -3.61 17.01
N LYS A 54 12.99 -2.79 18.07
CA LYS A 54 12.95 -3.24 19.46
C LYS A 54 11.93 -4.38 19.54
N ASN A 55 12.25 -5.42 20.32
CA ASN A 55 11.27 -6.48 20.58
C ASN A 55 10.01 -5.82 21.17
N VAL A 56 8.96 -5.77 20.36
CA VAL A 56 7.65 -5.31 20.79
C VAL A 56 7.01 -6.47 21.53
N SER A 57 6.31 -6.20 22.63
CA SER A 57 5.64 -7.26 23.38
C SER A 57 4.50 -7.86 22.53
N GLU A 58 4.30 -9.18 22.66
CA GLU A 58 3.22 -9.90 21.96
C GLU A 58 1.85 -9.26 22.20
N ILE A 59 1.61 -8.78 23.42
CA ILE A 59 0.39 -8.05 23.81
C ILE A 59 0.17 -6.81 22.93
N LYS A 60 1.22 -6.05 22.61
CA LYS A 60 1.11 -4.86 21.75
C LYS A 60 0.80 -5.25 20.30
N THR A 61 1.38 -6.35 19.81
CA THR A 61 1.08 -6.87 18.47
C THR A 61 -0.36 -7.38 18.39
N ALA A 62 -0.84 -8.14 19.37
CA ALA A 62 -2.22 -8.60 19.43
C ALA A 62 -3.22 -7.41 19.49
N LYS A 63 -2.93 -6.38 20.29
CA LYS A 63 -3.73 -5.14 20.31
C LYS A 63 -3.76 -4.42 18.97
N ALA A 64 -2.64 -4.39 18.24
CA ALA A 64 -2.59 -3.81 16.90
C ALA A 64 -3.46 -4.60 15.91
N ILE A 65 -3.41 -5.93 15.94
CA ILE A 65 -4.27 -6.81 15.13
C ILE A 65 -5.75 -6.55 15.45
N HIS A 66 -6.11 -6.51 16.75
CA HIS A 66 -7.47 -6.25 17.20
C HIS A 66 -8.01 -4.90 16.72
N LEU A 67 -7.21 -3.83 16.89
CA LEU A 67 -7.57 -2.49 16.43
C LEU A 67 -7.80 -2.48 14.91
N TYR A 68 -6.95 -3.19 14.18
CA TYR A 68 -7.05 -3.32 12.73
C TYR A 68 -8.35 -4.03 12.33
N ASP A 69 -8.67 -5.18 12.94
CA ASP A 69 -9.92 -5.89 12.67
C ASP A 69 -11.16 -5.03 12.95
N LYS A 70 -11.14 -4.29 14.07
CA LYS A 70 -12.21 -3.36 14.44
C LYS A 70 -12.41 -2.26 13.39
N MET A 71 -11.32 -1.67 12.88
CA MET A 71 -11.40 -0.63 11.84
C MET A 71 -12.02 -1.17 10.54
N PHE A 72 -11.62 -2.37 10.11
CA PHE A 72 -12.18 -3.00 8.90
C PHE A 72 -13.67 -3.30 9.04
N SER A 73 -14.05 -3.81 10.21
CA SER A 73 -15.44 -4.17 10.49
C SER A 73 -16.33 -2.94 10.54
N LEU A 74 -15.87 -1.84 11.15
CA LEU A 74 -16.67 -0.64 11.36
C LEU A 74 -17.01 0.07 10.04
N LEU A 75 -16.10 0.00 9.05
CA LEU A 75 -16.23 0.73 7.80
C LEU A 75 -16.71 -0.12 6.62
N ALA A 76 -17.17 -1.34 6.90
CA ALA A 76 -17.58 -2.33 5.90
C ALA A 76 -16.53 -2.48 4.77
N SER A 77 -15.25 -2.37 5.11
CA SER A 77 -14.14 -2.70 4.21
C SER A 77 -13.98 -4.22 4.07
N ARG A 78 -14.68 -5.02 4.89
CA ARG A 78 -14.84 -6.48 4.81
C ARG A 78 -16.26 -6.91 5.22
N ARG A 79 -16.69 -8.07 4.73
CA ARG A 79 -17.98 -8.71 5.07
C ARG A 79 -17.88 -9.69 6.23
N GLY A 80 -16.79 -10.48 6.30
CA GLY A 80 -16.59 -11.55 7.30
C GLY A 80 -15.53 -11.24 8.37
N GLY A 81 -14.77 -10.16 8.22
CA GLY A 81 -13.72 -9.76 9.17
C GLY A 81 -12.58 -10.79 9.23
N LEU A 82 -11.82 -10.82 10.34
CA LEU A 82 -10.86 -11.92 10.57
C LEU A 82 -11.53 -13.29 10.87
N GLN A 83 -12.84 -13.28 11.13
CA GLN A 83 -13.63 -14.45 11.54
C GLN A 83 -14.44 -15.08 10.41
N GLN A 84 -14.04 -14.87 9.13
CA GLN A 84 -14.67 -15.47 7.94
C GLN A 84 -15.11 -16.90 8.28
N THR A 85 -16.42 -17.16 8.26
CA THR A 85 -17.10 -18.16 9.11
C THR A 85 -16.45 -19.55 9.12
N LEU A 86 -16.25 -20.10 10.33
CA LEU A 86 -16.02 -21.53 10.59
C LEU A 86 -17.08 -22.35 9.86
N ASP A 87 -16.68 -23.14 8.86
CA ASP A 87 -17.38 -24.26 8.17
C ASP A 87 -18.89 -24.12 7.85
N GLN A 88 -19.47 -22.94 8.02
CA GLN A 88 -20.85 -22.61 7.69
C GLN A 88 -20.85 -21.76 6.42
N PRO A 89 -21.81 -21.97 5.51
CA PRO A 89 -21.98 -21.12 4.34
C PRO A 89 -22.07 -19.68 4.81
N ILE A 90 -21.31 -18.78 4.16
CA ILE A 90 -21.38 -17.34 4.43
C ILE A 90 -22.84 -16.96 4.19
N LYS A 91 -23.63 -16.82 5.26
CA LYS A 91 -24.96 -16.23 5.17
C LYS A 91 -24.69 -14.82 4.69
N ILE A 92 -24.96 -14.55 3.41
CA ILE A 92 -24.87 -13.22 2.80
C ILE A 92 -25.89 -12.37 3.53
N LYS A 93 -25.51 -11.83 4.69
CA LYS A 93 -26.31 -10.85 5.39
C LYS A 93 -26.32 -9.63 4.46
N PHE A 94 -27.50 -9.12 4.15
CA PHE A 94 -27.62 -7.88 3.42
C PHE A 94 -26.91 -6.78 4.21
N HIS A 95 -25.70 -6.43 3.81
CA HIS A 95 -24.91 -5.40 4.48
C HIS A 95 -25.36 -4.05 3.94
N ILE A 96 -26.37 -3.45 4.57
CA ILE A 96 -26.92 -2.14 4.20
C ILE A 96 -25.80 -1.11 4.00
N LEU A 97 -24.80 -1.11 4.89
CA LEU A 97 -23.65 -0.21 4.82
C LEU A 97 -22.84 -0.39 3.52
N ASN A 98 -22.62 -1.61 3.04
CA ASN A 98 -21.93 -1.86 1.77
C ASN A 98 -22.71 -1.31 0.58
N TRP A 99 -24.03 -1.50 0.57
CA TRP A 99 -24.88 -0.96 -0.49
C TRP A 99 -24.90 0.57 -0.47
N LEU A 100 -24.99 1.18 0.71
CA LEU A 100 -24.91 2.63 0.87
C LEU A 100 -23.59 3.18 0.32
N LEU A 101 -22.46 2.52 0.62
CA LEU A 101 -21.15 2.91 0.09
C LEU A 101 -21.06 2.79 -1.43
N ARG A 102 -21.59 1.69 -2.01
CA ARG A 102 -21.65 1.54 -3.47
C ARG A 102 -22.47 2.65 -4.13
N ILE A 103 -23.61 3.01 -3.53
CA ILE A 103 -24.45 4.11 -4.02
C ILE A 103 -23.69 5.44 -3.91
N LEU A 104 -23.01 5.73 -2.80
CA LEU A 104 -22.22 6.95 -2.65
C LEU A 104 -21.11 7.06 -3.70
N VAL A 105 -20.37 5.99 -3.95
CA VAL A 105 -19.34 5.96 -4.99
C VAL A 105 -19.98 6.16 -6.36
N LEU A 106 -21.08 5.47 -6.68
CA LEU A 106 -21.79 5.65 -7.96
C LEU A 106 -22.27 7.10 -8.15
N VAL A 107 -22.81 7.74 -7.11
CA VAL A 107 -23.20 9.16 -7.15
C VAL A 107 -22.00 10.05 -7.45
N LEU A 108 -20.85 9.81 -6.81
CA LEU A 108 -19.61 10.53 -7.09
C LEU A 108 -19.18 10.35 -8.55
N MET A 109 -19.16 9.11 -9.06
CA MET A 109 -18.78 8.82 -10.44
C MET A 109 -19.69 9.47 -11.47
N THR A 110 -21.01 9.29 -11.31
CA THR A 110 -21.99 9.88 -12.22
C THR A 110 -21.86 11.40 -12.21
N ARG A 111 -21.65 12.01 -11.04
CA ARG A 111 -21.42 13.45 -10.92
C ARG A 111 -20.16 13.90 -11.68
N LEU A 112 -19.03 13.22 -11.51
CA LEU A 112 -17.79 13.55 -12.24
C LEU A 112 -17.98 13.40 -13.76
N ILE A 113 -18.65 12.34 -14.22
CA ILE A 113 -18.95 12.13 -15.64
C ILE A 113 -19.82 13.26 -16.19
N VAL A 114 -20.87 13.67 -15.47
CA VAL A 114 -21.74 14.78 -15.91
C VAL A 114 -20.96 16.10 -15.96
N LEU A 115 -20.08 16.36 -14.99
CA LEU A 115 -19.23 17.56 -14.98
C LEU A 115 -18.21 17.61 -16.12
N ILE A 116 -17.76 16.45 -16.61
CA ILE A 116 -16.89 16.33 -17.79
C ILE A 116 -17.70 16.51 -19.08
N ALA A 117 -18.90 15.93 -19.16
CA ALA A 117 -19.69 15.88 -20.39
C ALA A 117 -20.52 17.15 -20.65
N VAL A 118 -20.87 17.91 -19.61
CA VAL A 118 -21.82 19.03 -19.71
C VAL A 118 -21.20 20.32 -19.18
N GLU A 119 -20.84 21.23 -20.09
CA GLU A 119 -20.37 22.57 -19.76
C GLU A 119 -21.54 23.56 -19.68
N LYS A 120 -22.38 23.44 -18.65
CA LYS A 120 -23.48 24.38 -18.35
C LYS A 120 -23.33 24.98 -16.96
N TYR A 121 -23.60 26.28 -16.84
CA TYR A 121 -23.57 27.01 -15.57
C TYR A 121 -24.45 26.35 -14.49
N ASP A 122 -25.66 25.95 -14.85
CA ASP A 122 -26.58 25.30 -13.91
C ASP A 122 -26.01 23.96 -13.39
N CYS A 123 -25.32 23.20 -14.24
CA CYS A 123 -24.67 21.96 -13.84
C CYS A 123 -23.52 22.24 -12.87
N ASP A 124 -22.68 23.23 -13.15
CA ASP A 124 -21.59 23.63 -12.25
C ASP A 124 -22.12 24.11 -10.88
N LEU A 125 -23.28 24.79 -10.86
CA LEU A 125 -23.95 25.25 -9.65
C LEU A 125 -24.55 24.08 -8.83
N TYR A 126 -25.43 23.27 -9.42
CA TYR A 126 -26.17 22.22 -8.71
C TYR A 126 -25.30 21.01 -8.35
N LEU A 127 -24.26 20.73 -9.14
CA LEU A 127 -23.29 19.68 -8.84
C LEU A 127 -22.08 20.21 -8.05
N ALA A 128 -22.10 21.46 -7.60
CA ALA A 128 -21.03 22.06 -6.79
C ALA A 128 -19.63 21.75 -7.34
N ASN A 129 -19.40 22.09 -8.61
CA ASN A 129 -18.15 21.81 -9.28
C ASN A 129 -17.00 22.53 -8.54
N PRO A 130 -16.02 21.80 -7.98
CA PRO A 130 -14.89 22.44 -7.28
C PRO A 130 -14.00 23.27 -8.22
N PHE A 131 -14.15 23.11 -9.54
CA PHE A 131 -13.40 23.80 -10.59
C PHE A 131 -14.26 24.78 -11.40
N SER A 132 -15.39 25.26 -10.86
CA SER A 132 -16.31 26.14 -11.61
C SER A 132 -15.66 27.46 -12.09
N GLY A 133 -14.59 27.91 -11.43
CA GLY A 133 -13.80 29.08 -11.83
C GLY A 133 -12.78 28.80 -12.94
N SER A 134 -12.45 27.53 -13.20
CA SER A 134 -11.48 27.11 -14.21
C SER A 134 -12.20 26.66 -15.48
N LYS A 135 -11.77 27.15 -16.64
CA LYS A 135 -12.34 26.77 -17.94
C LYS A 135 -11.34 25.97 -18.79
N GLY A 136 -11.88 25.14 -19.68
CA GLY A 136 -11.10 24.44 -20.69
C GLY A 136 -10.52 23.11 -20.21
N ALA A 137 -9.57 22.58 -20.99
CA ALA A 137 -9.12 21.20 -20.89
C ALA A 137 -8.43 20.85 -19.54
N LYS A 138 -7.90 21.83 -18.80
CA LYS A 138 -7.32 21.62 -17.46
C LYS A 138 -8.33 21.20 -16.39
N LYS A 139 -9.51 21.83 -16.37
CA LYS A 139 -10.64 21.39 -15.52
C LYS A 139 -10.99 19.94 -15.82
N ASN A 140 -11.15 19.61 -17.10
CA ASN A 140 -11.58 18.28 -17.51
C ASN A 140 -10.51 17.22 -17.21
N ALA A 141 -9.22 17.55 -17.34
CA ALA A 141 -8.11 16.68 -16.94
C ALA A 141 -8.14 16.36 -15.44
N MET A 142 -8.40 17.36 -14.58
CA MET A 142 -8.50 17.14 -13.13
C MET A 142 -9.71 16.30 -12.74
N LEU A 143 -10.88 16.56 -13.35
CA LEU A 143 -12.08 15.75 -13.13
C LEU A 143 -11.87 14.30 -13.60
N LEU A 144 -11.18 14.10 -14.73
CA LEU A 144 -10.82 12.78 -15.25
C LEU A 144 -9.85 12.07 -14.31
N PHE A 145 -8.86 12.77 -13.76
CA PHE A 145 -7.93 12.24 -12.76
C PHE A 145 -8.67 11.73 -11.52
N ILE A 146 -9.55 12.55 -10.92
CA ILE A 146 -10.34 12.14 -9.74
C ILE A 146 -11.26 10.96 -10.08
N LEU A 147 -11.83 10.93 -11.28
CA LEU A 147 -12.67 9.83 -11.74
C LEU A 147 -11.86 8.53 -11.85
N LEU A 148 -10.69 8.56 -12.49
CA LEU A 148 -9.81 7.40 -12.63
C LEU A 148 -9.32 6.89 -11.27
N GLU A 149 -8.92 7.79 -10.37
CA GLU A 149 -8.52 7.44 -9.00
C GLU A 149 -9.66 6.73 -8.27
N SER A 150 -10.86 7.30 -8.33
CA SER A 150 -12.04 6.73 -7.70
C SER A 150 -12.36 5.35 -8.27
N VAL A 151 -12.21 5.14 -9.59
CA VAL A 151 -12.53 3.85 -10.26
C VAL A 151 -11.52 2.82 -9.82
N TYR A 152 -10.24 3.20 -9.81
CA TYR A 152 -9.14 2.34 -9.43
C TYR A 152 -9.29 1.83 -7.98
N ILE A 153 -9.49 2.73 -7.03
CA ILE A 153 -9.59 2.36 -5.61
C ILE A 153 -10.89 1.59 -5.33
N TYR A 154 -12.00 1.99 -5.98
CA TYR A 154 -13.26 1.27 -5.85
C TYR A 154 -13.17 -0.16 -6.41
N GLY A 155 -12.53 -0.34 -7.57
CA GLY A 155 -12.29 -1.67 -8.14
C GLY A 155 -11.42 -2.54 -7.24
N LEU A 156 -10.38 -1.99 -6.62
CA LEU A 156 -9.54 -2.70 -5.63
C LEU A 156 -10.39 -3.18 -4.44
N ARG A 157 -11.26 -2.32 -3.93
CA ARG A 157 -12.16 -2.63 -2.81
C ARG A 157 -13.13 -3.76 -3.19
N GLU A 158 -13.85 -3.62 -4.30
CA GLU A 158 -14.83 -4.62 -4.74
C GLU A 158 -14.17 -5.97 -5.07
N TYR A 159 -12.98 -5.94 -5.67
CA TYR A 159 -12.22 -7.16 -5.92
C TYR A 159 -11.80 -7.86 -4.61
N THR A 160 -11.35 -7.10 -3.62
CA THR A 160 -11.02 -7.64 -2.29
C THR A 160 -12.25 -8.28 -1.61
N LEU A 161 -13.41 -7.62 -1.70
CA LEU A 161 -14.67 -8.15 -1.17
C LEU A 161 -15.09 -9.44 -1.88
N LEU A 162 -14.92 -9.51 -3.19
CA LEU A 162 -15.19 -10.73 -3.97
C LEU A 162 -14.31 -11.91 -3.54
N LEU A 163 -13.01 -11.66 -3.32
CA LEU A 163 -12.09 -12.70 -2.81
C LEU A 163 -12.49 -13.19 -1.41
N GLU A 164 -13.04 -12.29 -0.58
CA GLU A 164 -13.60 -12.67 0.71
C GLU A 164 -14.89 -13.49 0.57
N GLU A 165 -15.82 -13.11 -0.31
CA GLU A 165 -17.08 -13.82 -0.54
C GLU A 165 -16.86 -15.25 -1.06
N THR A 166 -15.87 -15.42 -1.92
CA THR A 166 -15.49 -16.72 -2.48
C THR A 166 -14.68 -17.58 -1.50
N GLY A 167 -14.33 -17.05 -0.32
CA GLY A 167 -13.52 -17.75 0.68
C GLY A 167 -12.04 -17.90 0.32
N ARG A 168 -11.57 -17.23 -0.73
CA ARG A 168 -10.16 -17.21 -1.16
C ARG A 168 -9.25 -16.43 -0.19
N MET A 169 -9.84 -15.72 0.76
CA MET A 169 -9.14 -14.94 1.78
C MET A 169 -9.04 -15.65 3.14
N ARG A 170 -9.39 -16.94 3.23
CA ARG A 170 -9.40 -17.72 4.48
C ARG A 170 -8.07 -17.70 5.23
N ILE A 171 -6.95 -17.57 4.53
CA ILE A 171 -5.62 -17.54 5.15
C ILE A 171 -5.45 -16.36 6.13
N ILE A 172 -6.25 -15.28 5.98
CA ILE A 172 -6.32 -14.15 6.90
C ILE A 172 -6.59 -14.57 8.34
N ARG A 173 -7.28 -15.69 8.54
CA ARG A 173 -7.59 -16.24 9.88
C ARG A 173 -6.34 -16.42 10.72
N ILE A 174 -5.16 -16.52 10.13
CA ILE A 174 -3.91 -16.55 10.88
C ILE A 174 -3.76 -15.35 11.81
N LEU A 175 -4.21 -14.15 11.41
CA LEU A 175 -4.17 -12.96 12.25
C LEU A 175 -5.07 -13.10 13.47
N PHE A 176 -6.26 -13.67 13.32
CA PHE A 176 -7.15 -13.96 14.44
C PHE A 176 -6.53 -14.98 15.41
N MET A 177 -5.89 -16.01 14.86
CA MET A 177 -5.21 -17.01 15.67
C MET A 177 -4.04 -16.41 16.44
N LEU A 178 -3.29 -15.49 15.83
CA LEU A 178 -2.20 -14.74 16.47
C LEU A 178 -2.70 -13.82 17.57
N GLU A 179 -3.84 -13.16 17.37
CA GLU A 179 -4.47 -12.32 18.40
C GLU A 179 -4.88 -13.15 19.63
N LYS A 180 -5.50 -14.33 19.42
CA LYS A 180 -6.01 -15.16 20.51
C LYS A 180 -4.98 -16.05 21.18
N ARG A 181 -4.01 -16.59 20.43
CA ARG A 181 -3.07 -17.62 20.89
C ARG A 181 -1.62 -17.17 20.92
N GLY A 182 -1.34 -15.93 20.51
CA GLY A 182 0.01 -15.37 20.45
C GLY A 182 0.84 -15.94 19.29
N PHE A 183 2.12 -15.55 19.26
CA PHE A 183 3.07 -15.88 18.19
C PHE A 183 3.78 -17.22 18.41
N ASN A 184 3.00 -18.29 18.59
CA ASN A 184 3.54 -19.63 18.82
C ASN A 184 4.31 -20.15 17.58
N PRO A 185 5.63 -20.41 17.68
CA PRO A 185 6.45 -20.88 16.56
C PRO A 185 5.96 -22.19 15.92
N GLY A 186 5.44 -23.12 16.74
CA GLY A 186 4.89 -24.39 16.27
C GLY A 186 3.64 -24.20 15.41
N MET A 187 2.73 -23.31 15.83
CA MET A 187 1.53 -22.98 15.04
C MET A 187 1.87 -22.26 13.73
N LEU A 188 2.89 -21.40 13.75
CA LEU A 188 3.35 -20.68 12.56
C LEU A 188 4.21 -21.53 11.62
N LYS A 189 4.57 -22.77 12.04
CA LYS A 189 5.53 -23.63 11.33
C LYS A 189 6.84 -22.89 11.05
N MET A 190 7.30 -22.10 12.02
CA MET A 190 8.52 -21.29 11.97
C MET A 190 9.47 -21.66 13.11
N ASN A 191 10.78 -21.45 12.92
CA ASN A 191 11.71 -21.52 14.04
C ASN A 191 11.53 -20.31 14.98
N ASN A 192 12.04 -20.40 16.21
CA ASN A 192 11.86 -19.34 17.23
C ASN A 192 12.38 -17.98 16.78
N HIS A 193 13.49 -17.95 16.03
CA HIS A 193 14.08 -16.72 15.53
C HIS A 193 13.19 -16.06 14.47
N ARG A 194 12.72 -16.82 13.48
CA ARG A 194 11.85 -16.34 12.40
C ARG A 194 10.46 -15.98 12.89
N SER A 195 9.91 -16.69 13.88
CA SER A 195 8.64 -16.32 14.53
C SER A 195 8.72 -14.93 15.18
N LYS A 196 9.78 -14.66 15.97
CA LYS A 196 10.02 -13.34 16.57
C LYS A 196 10.25 -12.25 15.51
N GLN A 197 10.94 -12.58 14.42
CA GLN A 197 11.15 -11.66 13.31
C GLN A 197 9.82 -11.31 12.62
N PHE A 198 8.98 -12.31 12.35
CA PHE A 198 7.65 -12.14 11.77
C PHE A 198 6.76 -11.29 12.68
N GLN A 199 6.76 -11.51 14.00
CA GLN A 199 6.03 -10.69 14.96
C GLN A 199 6.39 -9.20 14.85
N LYS A 200 7.69 -8.89 14.74
CA LYS A 200 8.17 -7.51 14.57
C LYS A 200 7.67 -6.89 13.27
N TYR A 201 7.76 -7.63 12.17
CA TYR A 201 7.27 -7.15 10.87
C TYR A 201 5.76 -6.96 10.89
N CYS A 202 5.00 -7.92 11.41
CA CYS A 202 3.55 -7.82 11.56
C CYS A 202 3.15 -6.54 12.32
N TYR A 203 3.75 -6.30 13.49
CA TYR A 203 3.50 -5.07 14.25
C TYR A 203 3.87 -3.81 13.45
N SER A 204 5.07 -3.78 12.86
CA SER A 204 5.55 -2.61 12.12
C SER A 204 4.66 -2.29 10.92
N ILE A 205 4.23 -3.31 10.17
CA ILE A 205 3.36 -3.16 9.00
C ILE A 205 2.02 -2.58 9.45
N LEU A 206 1.37 -3.18 10.44
CA LEU A 206 0.05 -2.74 10.92
C LEU A 206 0.08 -1.30 11.46
N ILE A 207 1.07 -0.94 12.27
CA ILE A 207 1.17 0.41 12.84
C ILE A 207 1.53 1.45 11.78
N ASN A 208 2.49 1.16 10.89
CA ASN A 208 2.86 2.12 9.83
C ASN A 208 1.68 2.37 8.89
N ILE A 209 0.91 1.32 8.55
CA ILE A 209 -0.27 1.47 7.72
C ILE A 209 -1.37 2.24 8.43
N LEU A 210 -1.58 2.00 9.72
CA LEU A 210 -2.52 2.78 10.51
C LEU A 210 -2.17 4.27 10.51
N ILE A 211 -0.89 4.60 10.76
CA ILE A 211 -0.40 5.98 10.72
C ILE A 211 -0.59 6.57 9.33
N ASN A 212 -0.20 5.86 8.27
CA ASN A 212 -0.37 6.32 6.90
C ASN A 212 -1.84 6.53 6.54
N THR A 213 -2.74 5.67 7.02
CA THR A 213 -4.19 5.81 6.81
C THR A 213 -4.73 7.10 7.43
N ILE A 214 -4.32 7.41 8.67
CA ILE A 214 -4.68 8.65 9.36
C ILE A 214 -4.11 9.86 8.61
N THR A 215 -2.83 9.82 8.26
CA THR A 215 -2.16 10.90 7.52
C THR A 215 -2.85 11.16 6.17
N LEU A 216 -3.09 10.12 5.38
CA LEU A 216 -3.76 10.24 4.07
C LEU A 216 -5.18 10.79 4.23
N THR A 217 -5.93 10.35 5.25
CA THR A 217 -7.27 10.89 5.52
C THR A 217 -7.23 12.39 5.83
N ILE A 218 -6.28 12.83 6.67
CA ILE A 218 -6.13 14.25 7.03
C ILE A 218 -5.72 15.05 5.79
N VAL A 219 -4.73 14.58 5.02
CA VAL A 219 -4.29 15.22 3.78
C VAL A 219 -5.44 15.35 2.79
N MET A 220 -6.26 14.31 2.61
CA MET A 220 -7.42 14.35 1.72
C MET A 220 -8.47 15.36 2.17
N LEU A 221 -8.76 15.44 3.48
CA LEU A 221 -9.65 16.47 4.00
C LEU A 221 -9.15 17.87 3.64
N PHE A 222 -7.84 18.13 3.82
CA PHE A 222 -7.24 19.41 3.44
C PHE A 222 -7.29 19.65 1.93
N ILE A 223 -7.06 18.63 1.09
CA ILE A 223 -7.16 18.75 -0.38
C ILE A 223 -8.59 19.11 -0.79
N ILE A 224 -9.60 18.43 -0.25
CA ILE A 224 -11.02 18.70 -0.56
C ILE A 224 -11.38 20.14 -0.17
N ILE A 225 -10.96 20.60 1.01
CA ILE A 225 -11.19 21.98 1.46
C ILE A 225 -10.45 22.96 0.54
N TYR A 226 -9.16 22.72 0.28
CA TYR A 226 -8.32 23.57 -0.57
C TYR A 226 -8.94 23.77 -1.94
N LEU A 227 -9.30 22.68 -2.64
CA LEU A 227 -9.90 22.71 -3.98
C LEU A 227 -11.20 23.54 -4.00
N ARG A 228 -12.03 23.44 -2.96
CA ARG A 228 -13.30 24.19 -2.88
C ARG A 228 -13.12 25.65 -2.47
N THR A 229 -12.07 25.98 -1.71
CA THR A 229 -11.79 27.36 -1.28
C THR A 229 -11.06 28.18 -2.36
N PHE A 230 -10.33 27.54 -3.26
CA PHE A 230 -9.48 28.23 -4.25
C PHE A 230 -10.27 29.17 -5.19
N HIS A 231 -11.51 28.82 -5.54
CA HIS A 231 -12.38 29.64 -6.41
C HIS A 231 -13.66 30.14 -5.72
N LEU A 232 -13.68 30.21 -4.38
CA LEU A 232 -14.88 30.55 -3.60
C LEU A 232 -15.49 31.92 -3.96
N THR A 233 -14.67 32.84 -4.51
CA THR A 233 -15.07 34.20 -4.89
C THR A 233 -15.91 34.28 -6.17
N VAL A 234 -16.00 33.22 -6.96
CA VAL A 234 -16.59 33.28 -8.31
C VAL A 234 -18.13 33.15 -8.29
N HIS A 235 -18.72 32.47 -7.30
CA HIS A 235 -20.17 32.22 -7.24
C HIS A 235 -20.75 32.30 -5.80
N SER A 236 -20.83 33.50 -5.23
CA SER A 236 -21.24 33.69 -3.83
C SER A 236 -22.78 33.72 -3.61
N THR A 237 -23.51 32.71 -4.10
CA THR A 237 -24.92 32.55 -3.66
C THR A 237 -24.99 31.59 -2.48
N LEU A 238 -25.92 31.84 -1.55
CA LEU A 238 -26.17 30.95 -0.40
C LEU A 238 -26.42 29.49 -0.85
N MET A 239 -27.17 29.32 -1.95
CA MET A 239 -27.45 28.01 -2.53
C MET A 239 -26.18 27.30 -2.99
N HIS A 240 -25.26 28.00 -3.66
CA HIS A 240 -23.99 27.43 -4.10
C HIS A 240 -23.16 26.94 -2.91
N SER A 241 -23.06 27.74 -1.84
CA SER A 241 -22.36 27.33 -0.61
C SER A 241 -22.97 26.09 0.04
N MET A 242 -24.31 25.98 0.07
CA MET A 242 -24.98 24.80 0.62
C MET A 242 -24.67 23.53 -0.17
N PHE A 243 -24.73 23.57 -1.51
CA PHE A 243 -24.36 22.43 -2.35
C PHE A 243 -22.88 22.05 -2.16
N HIS A 244 -21.97 23.02 -2.05
CA HIS A 244 -20.55 22.75 -1.78
C HIS A 244 -20.33 22.02 -0.45
N ILE A 245 -21.01 22.43 0.63
CA ILE A 245 -20.90 21.79 1.94
C ILE A 245 -21.44 20.35 1.90
N ILE A 246 -22.60 20.14 1.28
CA ILE A 246 -23.21 18.80 1.15
C ILE A 246 -22.25 17.87 0.39
N TYR A 247 -21.78 18.29 -0.78
CA TYR A 247 -20.90 17.45 -1.59
C TYR A 247 -19.53 17.24 -0.94
N MET A 248 -18.97 18.25 -0.27
CA MET A 248 -17.74 18.11 0.51
C MET A 248 -17.84 16.98 1.54
N PHE A 249 -18.95 16.94 2.30
CA PHE A 249 -19.18 15.90 3.29
C PHE A 249 -19.32 14.51 2.64
N THR A 250 -20.07 14.41 1.54
CA THR A 250 -20.24 13.13 0.82
C THR A 250 -18.94 12.63 0.18
N GLU A 251 -18.13 13.52 -0.41
CA GLU A 251 -16.81 13.20 -0.97
C GLU A 251 -15.86 12.73 0.12
N PHE A 252 -15.79 13.46 1.23
CA PHE A 252 -14.94 13.09 2.36
C PHE A 252 -15.26 11.70 2.88
N ILE A 253 -16.55 11.38 3.12
CA ILE A 253 -16.96 10.03 3.56
C ILE A 253 -16.56 8.98 2.51
N THR A 254 -16.78 9.27 1.23
CA THR A 254 -16.51 8.33 0.14
C THR A 254 -15.01 8.03 0.05
N PHE A 255 -14.16 9.06 -0.04
CA PHE A 255 -12.71 8.89 -0.11
C PHE A 255 -12.13 8.30 1.18
N PHE A 256 -12.64 8.69 2.34
CA PHE A 256 -12.23 8.11 3.63
C PHE A 256 -12.38 6.59 3.64
N VAL A 257 -13.55 6.09 3.22
CA VAL A 257 -13.81 4.64 3.19
C VAL A 257 -12.99 3.94 2.12
N LEU A 258 -12.82 4.56 0.94
CA LEU A 258 -11.99 4.03 -0.14
C LEU A 258 -10.52 3.90 0.28
N ILE A 259 -9.94 4.94 0.87
CA ILE A 259 -8.56 4.95 1.37
C ILE A 259 -8.36 3.89 2.44
N ILE A 260 -9.28 3.81 3.40
CA ILE A 260 -9.21 2.79 4.42
C ILE A 260 -9.22 1.42 3.75
N SER A 261 -10.17 1.16 2.84
CA SER A 261 -10.25 -0.13 2.14
C SER A 261 -8.99 -0.49 1.35
N ALA A 262 -8.33 0.48 0.70
CA ALA A 262 -7.07 0.25 -0.01
C ALA A 262 -5.91 -0.07 0.95
N MET A 263 -5.72 0.75 1.98
CA MET A 263 -4.67 0.57 3.00
C MET A 263 -4.87 -0.75 3.76
N CYS A 264 -6.14 -1.12 3.96
CA CYS A 264 -6.61 -2.39 4.48
C CYS A 264 -6.10 -3.59 3.66
N SER A 265 -6.39 -3.61 2.36
CA SER A 265 -5.91 -4.66 1.45
C SER A 265 -4.39 -4.71 1.38
N ALA A 266 -3.72 -3.55 1.39
CA ALA A 266 -2.26 -3.46 1.36
C ALA A 266 -1.60 -4.11 2.60
N ALA A 267 -2.13 -3.88 3.80
CA ALA A 267 -1.58 -4.52 5.00
C ALA A 267 -1.73 -6.02 4.98
N TYR A 268 -2.89 -6.49 4.55
CA TYR A 268 -3.14 -7.92 4.43
C TYR A 268 -2.07 -8.57 3.54
N LEU A 269 -1.89 -8.04 2.33
CA LEU A 269 -0.89 -8.55 1.39
C LEU A 269 0.51 -8.52 2.01
N MET A 270 0.91 -7.41 2.63
CA MET A 270 2.24 -7.29 3.24
C MET A 270 2.46 -8.23 4.42
N VAL A 271 1.47 -8.42 5.28
CA VAL A 271 1.55 -9.36 6.41
C VAL A 271 1.65 -10.80 5.90
N MET A 272 0.84 -11.18 4.91
CA MET A 272 0.89 -12.53 4.34
C MET A 272 2.21 -12.81 3.62
N MET A 273 2.72 -11.84 2.86
CA MET A 273 4.05 -11.94 2.28
C MET A 273 5.12 -12.16 3.36
N SER A 274 5.08 -11.36 4.43
CA SER A 274 6.01 -11.50 5.56
C SER A 274 5.89 -12.85 6.26
N PHE A 275 4.67 -13.39 6.37
CA PHE A 275 4.41 -14.71 6.92
C PHE A 275 5.06 -15.81 6.07
N TYR A 276 4.81 -15.84 4.77
CA TYR A 276 5.42 -16.86 3.90
C TYR A 276 6.93 -16.73 3.83
N ILE A 277 7.49 -15.52 3.78
CA ILE A 277 8.94 -15.30 3.85
C ILE A 277 9.53 -15.90 5.13
N GLY A 278 8.86 -15.74 6.28
CA GLY A 278 9.27 -16.36 7.54
C GLY A 278 9.32 -17.88 7.48
N ARG A 279 8.35 -18.51 6.80
CA ARG A 279 8.32 -19.98 6.63
C ARG A 279 9.37 -20.47 5.64
N PHE A 280 9.52 -19.82 4.49
CA PHE A 280 10.58 -20.11 3.52
C PHE A 280 11.96 -20.01 4.18
N ASN A 281 12.24 -18.92 4.90
CA ASN A 281 13.50 -18.75 5.62
C ASN A 281 13.70 -19.81 6.71
N THR A 282 12.65 -20.27 7.39
CA THR A 282 12.76 -21.37 8.37
C THR A 282 13.25 -22.65 7.70
N ILE A 283 12.69 -23.01 6.54
CA ILE A 283 13.13 -24.18 5.78
C ILE A 283 14.58 -23.99 5.31
N THR A 284 14.92 -22.83 4.76
CA THR A 284 16.29 -22.52 4.34
C THR A 284 17.29 -22.62 5.50
N ASP A 285 16.96 -22.09 6.68
CA ASP A 285 17.79 -22.17 7.88
C ASP A 285 18.02 -23.65 8.29
N THR A 286 16.95 -24.46 8.28
CA THR A 286 17.05 -25.90 8.57
C THR A 286 17.93 -26.63 7.54
N MET A 287 17.78 -26.32 6.26
CA MET A 287 18.61 -26.92 5.21
C MET A 287 20.08 -26.55 5.34
N HIS A 288 20.40 -25.29 5.65
CA HIS A 288 21.78 -24.86 5.89
C HIS A 288 22.41 -25.59 7.07
N GLN A 289 21.68 -25.75 8.19
CA GLN A 289 22.13 -26.52 9.34
C GLN A 289 22.35 -28.00 9.02
N LEU A 290 21.48 -28.60 8.22
CA LEU A 290 21.67 -30.00 7.80
C LEU A 290 22.84 -30.15 6.82
N ASN A 291 23.07 -29.13 5.98
CA ASN A 291 24.18 -29.11 5.03
C ASN A 291 25.56 -28.99 5.68
N THR A 292 25.67 -28.55 6.94
CA THR A 292 26.96 -28.62 7.66
C THR A 292 27.32 -30.04 8.09
N ASN A 293 26.37 -30.96 8.10
CA ASN A 293 26.63 -32.36 8.47
C ASN A 293 27.23 -33.14 7.27
N ASN A 294 28.05 -34.14 7.58
CA ASN A 294 28.68 -35.01 6.57
C ASN A 294 27.69 -35.98 5.94
N SER A 295 26.62 -36.35 6.66
CA SER A 295 25.54 -37.20 6.15
C SER A 295 24.22 -36.83 6.82
N VAL A 296 23.12 -37.09 6.12
CA VAL A 296 21.76 -36.85 6.61
C VAL A 296 21.01 -38.17 6.63
N SER A 297 20.27 -38.44 7.71
CA SER A 297 19.46 -39.65 7.81
C SER A 297 18.20 -39.54 6.95
N CYS A 298 17.71 -40.68 6.45
CA CYS A 298 16.45 -40.74 5.71
C CYS A 298 15.24 -40.22 6.51
N THR A 299 15.24 -40.37 7.83
CA THR A 299 14.14 -39.90 8.68
C THR A 299 14.07 -38.38 8.72
N ILE A 300 15.21 -37.71 8.87
CA ILE A 300 15.31 -36.25 8.85
C ILE A 300 14.91 -35.71 7.47
N LEU A 301 15.41 -36.33 6.40
CA LEU A 301 15.03 -35.95 5.03
C LEU A 301 13.53 -36.12 4.80
N SER A 302 12.94 -37.23 5.26
CA SER A 302 11.50 -37.46 5.16
C SER A 302 10.69 -36.39 5.89
N GLU A 303 11.11 -35.98 7.09
CA GLU A 303 10.43 -34.91 7.84
C GLU A 303 10.53 -33.56 7.12
N LEU A 304 11.71 -33.23 6.59
CA LEU A 304 11.93 -32.04 5.78
C LEU A 304 11.02 -32.04 4.54
N ASN A 305 10.88 -33.19 3.87
CA ASN A 305 10.00 -33.34 2.71
C ASN A 305 8.55 -33.00 3.06
N TYR A 306 8.03 -33.54 4.16
CA TYR A 306 6.67 -33.23 4.61
C TYR A 306 6.48 -31.74 4.90
N ARG A 307 7.43 -31.12 5.62
CA ARG A 307 7.37 -29.68 5.94
C ARG A 307 7.43 -28.80 4.69
N LEU A 308 8.25 -29.17 3.71
CA LEU A 308 8.40 -28.43 2.47
C LEU A 308 7.18 -28.57 1.56
N ILE A 309 6.65 -29.79 1.37
CA ILE A 309 5.42 -30.01 0.59
C ILE A 309 4.26 -29.21 1.18
N ASP A 310 4.10 -29.24 2.50
CA ASP A 310 3.09 -28.47 3.23
C ASP A 310 3.24 -26.96 3.01
N LEU A 311 4.47 -26.42 3.08
CA LEU A 311 4.74 -25.02 2.74
C LEU A 311 4.40 -24.69 1.28
N LEU A 312 4.81 -25.53 0.33
CA LEU A 312 4.59 -25.28 -1.09
C LEU A 312 3.11 -25.37 -1.47
N ASN A 313 2.34 -26.24 -0.83
CA ASN A 313 0.89 -26.33 -1.01
C ASN A 313 0.19 -25.09 -0.42
N ASP A 314 0.53 -24.71 0.81
CA ASP A 314 -0.05 -23.53 1.46
C ASP A 314 0.27 -22.24 0.68
N PHE A 315 1.49 -22.11 0.15
CA PHE A 315 1.91 -20.96 -0.64
C PHE A 315 1.27 -20.97 -2.03
N GLY A 316 1.23 -22.13 -2.70
CA GLY A 316 0.61 -22.29 -4.01
C GLY A 316 -0.86 -21.88 -3.99
N GLN A 317 -1.62 -22.36 -3.00
CA GLN A 317 -3.02 -21.98 -2.82
C GLN A 317 -3.19 -20.47 -2.61
N TRP A 318 -2.41 -19.86 -1.71
CA TRP A 318 -2.48 -18.42 -1.48
C TRP A 318 -2.11 -17.61 -2.73
N ASN A 319 -1.10 -18.06 -3.46
CA ASN A 319 -0.70 -17.43 -4.71
C ASN A 319 -1.81 -17.53 -5.77
N ASP A 320 -2.44 -18.70 -5.94
CA ASP A 320 -3.56 -18.87 -6.88
C ASP A 320 -4.77 -18.01 -6.51
N ASP A 321 -5.03 -17.86 -5.22
CA ASP A 321 -6.11 -17.03 -4.70
C ASP A 321 -5.85 -15.52 -4.89
N THR A 322 -4.59 -15.09 -4.94
CA THR A 322 -4.20 -13.66 -4.96
C THR A 322 -3.54 -13.18 -6.25
N LYS A 323 -3.17 -14.07 -7.19
CA LYS A 323 -2.44 -13.71 -8.42
C LYS A 323 -3.13 -12.63 -9.26
N PHE A 324 -4.44 -12.69 -9.37
CA PHE A 324 -5.20 -11.69 -10.13
C PHE A 324 -5.38 -10.36 -9.37
N LEU A 325 -5.34 -10.39 -8.03
CA LEU A 325 -5.23 -9.16 -7.24
C LEU A 325 -3.87 -8.50 -7.47
N PHE A 326 -2.78 -9.27 -7.51
CA PHE A 326 -1.47 -8.73 -7.87
C PHE A 326 -1.45 -8.17 -9.29
N GLN A 327 -2.06 -8.86 -10.26
CA GLN A 327 -2.23 -8.34 -11.62
C GLN A 327 -2.98 -7.00 -11.63
N TYR A 328 -4.10 -6.92 -10.91
CA TYR A 328 -4.87 -5.68 -10.80
C TYR A 328 -4.02 -4.56 -10.20
N CYS A 329 -3.39 -4.80 -9.04
CA CYS A 329 -2.55 -3.81 -8.37
C CYS A 329 -1.41 -3.34 -9.27
N VAL A 330 -0.70 -4.25 -9.97
CA VAL A 330 0.42 -3.85 -10.81
C VAL A 330 -0.03 -3.07 -12.03
N LEU A 331 -0.94 -3.62 -12.84
CA LEU A 331 -1.33 -2.98 -14.11
C LEU A 331 -2.02 -1.64 -13.88
N PHE A 332 -2.99 -1.58 -12.95
CA PHE A 332 -3.72 -0.34 -12.71
C PHE A 332 -2.86 0.69 -11.99
N THR A 333 -2.02 0.31 -11.01
CA THR A 333 -1.08 1.28 -10.40
C THR A 333 -0.09 1.81 -11.42
N SER A 334 0.40 0.96 -12.33
CA SER A 334 1.35 1.39 -13.37
C SER A 334 0.70 2.41 -14.31
N ALA A 335 -0.45 2.05 -14.90
CA ALA A 335 -1.16 2.93 -15.82
C ALA A 335 -1.64 4.23 -15.15
N TYR A 336 -2.08 4.15 -13.89
CA TYR A 336 -2.48 5.31 -13.11
C TYR A 336 -1.27 6.21 -12.81
N ALA A 337 -0.14 5.65 -12.37
CA ALA A 337 1.07 6.42 -12.10
C ALA A 337 1.63 7.09 -13.38
N ASP A 338 1.58 6.40 -14.52
CA ASP A 338 1.97 6.97 -15.82
C ASP A 338 1.07 8.15 -16.21
N PHE A 339 -0.24 8.00 -16.00
CA PHE A 339 -1.24 9.05 -16.25
C PHE A 339 -1.02 10.26 -15.33
N ASP A 340 -0.78 10.03 -14.03
CA ASP A 340 -0.48 11.07 -13.05
C ASP A 340 0.83 11.79 -13.40
N PHE A 341 1.84 11.04 -13.82
CA PHE A 341 3.12 11.61 -14.23
C PHE A 341 2.94 12.50 -15.45
N PHE A 342 2.17 12.04 -16.45
CA PHE A 342 1.82 12.84 -17.61
C PHE A 342 1.11 14.13 -17.23
N ILE A 343 0.05 14.03 -16.44
CA ILE A 343 -0.75 15.19 -16.04
C ILE A 343 0.07 16.16 -15.18
N GLY A 344 0.81 15.65 -14.20
CA GLY A 344 1.58 16.43 -13.25
C GLY A 344 2.80 17.12 -13.87
N LEU A 345 3.53 16.48 -14.79
CA LEU A 345 4.78 17.05 -15.30
C LEU A 345 4.67 17.67 -16.69
N LEU A 346 3.80 17.14 -17.56
CA LEU A 346 3.78 17.52 -18.96
C LEU A 346 2.58 18.41 -19.30
N TYR A 347 1.41 18.09 -18.77
CA TYR A 347 0.19 18.85 -19.05
C TYR A 347 0.00 20.05 -18.13
N GLY A 348 0.25 19.86 -16.83
CA GLY A 348 0.02 20.86 -15.79
C GLY A 348 -1.46 21.00 -15.44
N LEU A 349 -1.75 21.08 -14.14
CA LEU A 349 -3.08 21.30 -13.58
C LEU A 349 -3.23 22.70 -13.00
N GLU A 350 -4.48 23.12 -12.79
CA GLU A 350 -4.82 24.33 -12.06
C GLU A 350 -5.65 23.94 -10.83
N PRO A 351 -5.29 24.39 -9.61
CA PRO A 351 -4.16 25.27 -9.26
C PRO A 351 -2.78 24.59 -9.33
N ASP A 352 -1.69 25.36 -9.42
CA ASP A 352 -0.30 24.83 -9.49
C ASP A 352 0.07 23.88 -8.34
N GLY A 353 -0.53 24.09 -7.15
CA GLY A 353 -0.34 23.18 -6.02
C GLY A 353 -0.83 21.75 -6.30
N SER A 354 -1.88 21.58 -7.12
CA SER A 354 -2.38 20.27 -7.53
C SER A 354 -1.40 19.55 -8.46
N THR A 355 -0.77 20.29 -9.38
CA THR A 355 0.28 19.80 -10.27
C THR A 355 1.45 19.20 -9.49
N MET A 356 1.92 19.92 -8.47
CA MET A 356 3.00 19.45 -7.60
C MET A 356 2.58 18.20 -6.81
N ALA A 357 1.38 18.18 -6.25
CA ALA A 357 0.87 17.05 -5.49
C ALA A 357 0.75 15.78 -6.35
N VAL A 358 0.12 15.88 -7.52
CA VAL A 358 -0.03 14.76 -8.47
C VAL A 358 1.33 14.24 -8.93
N THR A 359 2.29 15.13 -9.22
CA THR A 359 3.66 14.72 -9.57
C THR A 359 4.34 13.91 -8.46
N ILE A 360 4.22 14.35 -7.21
CA ILE A 360 4.79 13.63 -6.05
C ILE A 360 4.12 12.27 -5.88
N ILE A 361 2.80 12.20 -6.07
CA ILE A 361 2.03 10.95 -6.01
C ILE A 361 2.48 9.99 -7.12
N ALA A 362 2.65 10.47 -8.35
CA ALA A 362 3.11 9.68 -9.49
C ALA A 362 4.49 9.03 -9.22
N ILE A 363 5.48 9.85 -8.83
CA ILE A 363 6.84 9.39 -8.53
C ILE A 363 6.83 8.39 -7.37
N SER A 364 6.06 8.69 -6.31
CA SER A 364 5.94 7.80 -5.15
C SER A 364 5.30 6.47 -5.52
N SER A 365 4.29 6.49 -6.40
CA SER A 365 3.58 5.29 -6.86
C SER A 365 4.48 4.39 -7.71
N HIS A 366 5.27 4.95 -8.64
CA HIS A 366 6.26 4.17 -9.39
C HIS A 366 7.34 3.57 -8.49
N LEU A 367 7.86 4.35 -7.53
CA LEU A 367 8.87 3.85 -6.59
C LEU A 367 8.31 2.71 -5.74
N LEU A 368 7.08 2.87 -5.23
CA LEU A 368 6.41 1.83 -4.45
C LEU A 368 6.17 0.57 -5.29
N LEU A 369 5.70 0.73 -6.53
CA LEU A 369 5.47 -0.37 -7.46
C LEU A 369 6.75 -1.17 -7.70
N PHE A 370 7.88 -0.49 -7.95
CA PHE A 370 9.19 -1.11 -8.10
C PHE A 370 9.66 -1.84 -6.82
N ILE A 371 9.50 -1.22 -5.65
CA ILE A 371 9.86 -1.84 -4.37
C ILE A 371 9.02 -3.10 -4.14
N CYS A 372 7.71 -3.04 -4.39
CA CYS A 372 6.79 -4.16 -4.22
C CYS A 372 7.10 -5.30 -5.20
N SER A 373 7.35 -5.00 -6.48
CA SER A 373 7.69 -6.02 -7.49
C SER A 373 9.05 -6.67 -7.18
N TYR A 374 10.03 -5.87 -6.75
CA TYR A 374 11.34 -6.36 -6.32
C TYR A 374 11.21 -7.27 -5.10
N PHE A 375 10.39 -6.88 -4.13
CA PHE A 375 10.12 -7.70 -2.94
C PHE A 375 9.42 -9.01 -3.29
N ALA A 376 8.42 -8.98 -4.18
CA ALA A 376 7.74 -10.18 -4.68
C ALA A 376 8.72 -11.13 -5.39
N SER A 377 9.72 -10.59 -6.10
CA SER A 377 10.76 -11.41 -6.75
C SER A 377 11.65 -12.20 -5.79
N GLN A 378 11.71 -11.82 -4.52
CA GLN A 378 12.48 -12.57 -3.51
C GLN A 378 11.94 -13.97 -3.31
N PHE A 379 10.64 -14.21 -3.50
CA PHE A 379 10.07 -15.56 -3.41
C PHE A 379 10.63 -16.51 -4.45
N TYR A 380 10.72 -16.05 -5.70
CA TYR A 380 11.31 -16.83 -6.79
C TYR A 380 12.78 -17.16 -6.49
N HIS A 381 13.57 -16.16 -6.07
CA HIS A 381 14.97 -16.39 -5.71
C HIS A 381 15.14 -17.30 -4.49
N LYS A 382 14.24 -17.21 -3.50
CA LYS A 382 14.24 -18.12 -2.35
C LYS A 382 13.89 -19.55 -2.74
N SER A 383 12.99 -19.76 -3.71
CA SER A 383 12.72 -21.09 -4.27
C SER A 383 13.99 -21.70 -4.89
N ILE A 384 14.73 -20.93 -5.69
CA ILE A 384 16.00 -21.36 -6.30
C ILE A 384 17.05 -21.69 -5.23
N GLU A 385 17.15 -20.86 -4.18
CA GLU A 385 18.07 -21.12 -3.07
C GLU A 385 17.74 -22.46 -2.38
N ILE A 386 16.46 -22.70 -2.10
CA ILE A 386 15.98 -23.95 -1.50
C ILE A 386 16.26 -25.13 -2.43
N HIS A 387 15.98 -25.01 -3.74
CA HIS A 387 16.29 -26.04 -4.73
C HIS A 387 17.77 -26.45 -4.64
N ARG A 388 18.68 -25.46 -4.69
CA ARG A 388 20.12 -25.71 -4.61
C ARG A 388 20.53 -26.37 -3.29
N CYS A 389 20.06 -25.85 -2.16
CA CYS A 389 20.34 -26.42 -0.85
C CYS A 389 19.80 -27.86 -0.71
N TYR A 390 18.65 -28.13 -1.32
CA TYR A 390 18.00 -29.43 -1.30
C TYR A 390 18.73 -30.47 -2.14
N CYS A 391 19.25 -30.10 -3.32
CA CYS A 391 20.13 -30.97 -4.12
C CYS A 391 21.35 -31.46 -3.32
N ILE A 392 21.99 -30.56 -2.57
CA ILE A 392 23.16 -30.89 -1.73
C ILE A 392 22.76 -31.86 -0.61
N LEU A 393 21.57 -31.69 -0.02
CA LEU A 393 21.05 -32.60 1.01
C LEU A 393 20.78 -33.99 0.44
N MET A 394 20.19 -34.08 -0.76
CA MET A 394 19.96 -35.35 -1.43
C MET A 394 21.27 -36.09 -1.68
N SER A 395 22.31 -35.42 -2.19
CA SER A 395 23.60 -36.07 -2.46
C SER A 395 24.30 -36.59 -1.21
N LYS A 396 24.00 -36.03 -0.03
CA LYS A 396 24.54 -36.45 1.27
C LYS A 396 23.74 -37.57 1.96
N THR A 397 22.59 -37.95 1.41
CA THR A 397 21.71 -38.95 2.02
C THR A 397 22.08 -40.34 1.46
N LYS A 398 22.63 -41.21 2.32
CA LYS A 398 22.97 -42.59 1.93
C LYS A 398 21.68 -43.43 1.81
N LEU A 399 21.45 -44.03 0.64
CA LEU A 399 20.30 -44.87 0.27
C LEU A 399 18.95 -44.15 0.29
N HIS A 400 18.50 -43.64 -0.87
CA HIS A 400 17.10 -43.27 -1.05
C HIS A 400 16.22 -44.53 -1.01
N LYS A 401 15.55 -44.78 0.12
CA LYS A 401 14.41 -45.71 0.14
C LYS A 401 13.34 -45.18 -0.83
N GLY A 402 12.85 -46.02 -1.75
CA GLY A 402 12.11 -45.60 -2.95
C GLY A 402 11.06 -44.49 -2.75
N GLN A 403 10.17 -44.63 -1.76
CA GLN A 403 9.12 -43.62 -1.51
C GLN A 403 9.67 -42.23 -1.11
N ILE A 404 10.78 -42.19 -0.37
CA ILE A 404 11.45 -40.93 0.00
C ILE A 404 12.08 -40.31 -1.24
N GLY A 405 12.69 -41.13 -2.11
CA GLY A 405 13.27 -40.70 -3.38
C GLY A 405 12.24 -40.04 -4.31
N LEU A 406 11.07 -40.68 -4.47
CA LEU A 406 9.99 -40.14 -5.33
C LEU A 406 9.47 -38.80 -4.83
N LYS A 407 9.19 -38.67 -3.52
CA LYS A 407 8.77 -37.38 -2.94
C LYS A 407 9.84 -36.31 -3.05
N SER A 408 11.11 -36.68 -2.90
CA SER A 408 12.22 -35.76 -3.09
C SER A 408 12.32 -35.27 -4.54
N MET A 409 12.08 -36.13 -5.52
CA MET A 409 12.01 -35.74 -6.93
C MET A 409 10.82 -34.82 -7.23
N GLU A 410 9.64 -35.09 -6.67
CA GLU A 410 8.46 -34.21 -6.80
C GLU A 410 8.74 -32.81 -6.25
N ILE A 411 9.38 -32.72 -5.08
CA ILE A 411 9.80 -31.45 -4.49
C ILE A 411 10.75 -30.71 -5.43
N LEU A 412 11.73 -31.42 -5.99
CA LEU A 412 12.73 -30.82 -6.85
C LEU A 412 12.12 -30.27 -8.14
N ASP A 413 11.24 -31.05 -8.77
CA ASP A 413 10.46 -30.66 -9.96
C ASP A 413 9.61 -29.42 -9.68
N ARG A 414 8.90 -29.40 -8.55
CA ARG A 414 8.12 -28.23 -8.13
C ARG A 414 9.01 -27.01 -7.91
N LEU A 415 10.15 -27.12 -7.23
CA LEU A 415 11.06 -26.00 -6.96
C LEU A 415 11.76 -25.46 -8.21
N ASP A 416 12.02 -26.32 -9.20
CA ASP A 416 12.58 -25.93 -10.50
C ASP A 416 11.53 -25.35 -11.45
N SER A 417 10.27 -25.72 -11.23
CA SER A 417 9.17 -25.24 -12.06
C SER A 417 9.03 -23.71 -11.99
N LYS A 418 8.67 -23.13 -13.13
CA LYS A 418 8.18 -21.74 -13.23
C LYS A 418 6.80 -21.56 -12.57
N SER A 419 6.40 -22.43 -11.64
CA SER A 419 5.16 -22.32 -10.89
C SER A 419 5.38 -21.88 -9.43
N ILE A 420 6.62 -21.79 -8.94
CA ILE A 420 6.91 -21.35 -7.57
C ILE A 420 7.44 -19.93 -7.55
N GLY A 421 6.53 -19.02 -7.18
CA GLY A 421 6.79 -17.60 -7.00
C GLY A 421 5.47 -16.85 -6.88
N VAL A 422 5.54 -15.55 -6.59
CA VAL A 422 4.36 -14.69 -6.63
C VAL A 422 4.01 -14.44 -8.09
N HIS A 423 2.77 -14.73 -8.47
CA HIS A 423 2.28 -14.58 -9.83
C HIS A 423 1.56 -13.26 -10.04
N MET A 424 1.78 -12.66 -11.21
CA MET A 424 1.00 -11.55 -11.74
C MET A 424 -0.07 -12.11 -12.67
N GLY A 425 -1.14 -12.65 -12.07
CA GLY A 425 -2.21 -13.33 -12.79
C GLY A 425 -1.68 -14.43 -13.72
N ASN A 426 -1.98 -14.33 -15.01
CA ASN A 426 -1.50 -15.27 -16.03
C ASN A 426 -0.26 -14.77 -16.80
N PHE A 427 0.25 -13.57 -16.50
CA PHE A 427 1.41 -12.99 -17.20
C PHE A 427 2.74 -13.67 -16.82
N GLY A 428 2.84 -14.19 -15.60
CA GLY A 428 4.02 -14.91 -15.13
C GLY A 428 4.37 -14.63 -13.67
N ILE A 429 5.58 -15.02 -13.28
CA ILE A 429 6.13 -14.83 -11.94
C ILE A 429 6.86 -13.49 -11.86
N PHE A 430 6.78 -12.82 -10.70
CA PHE A 430 7.67 -11.71 -10.39
C PHE A 430 9.14 -12.16 -10.36
N GLN A 431 9.88 -11.75 -11.38
CA GLN A 431 11.34 -11.87 -11.43
C GLN A 431 11.98 -10.50 -11.24
N ARG A 432 13.26 -10.46 -10.86
CA ARG A 432 14.01 -9.19 -10.81
C ARG A 432 14.08 -8.51 -12.17
N SER A 433 14.22 -9.29 -13.23
CA SER A 433 14.13 -8.82 -14.63
C SER A 433 12.79 -8.15 -14.89
N LEU A 434 11.67 -8.77 -14.52
CA LEU A 434 10.33 -8.19 -14.70
C LEU A 434 10.19 -6.83 -14.00
N SER A 435 10.78 -6.67 -12.81
CA SER A 435 10.76 -5.38 -12.08
C SER A 435 11.52 -4.28 -12.82
N LEU A 436 12.64 -4.63 -13.47
CA LEU A 436 13.40 -3.70 -14.30
C LEU A 436 12.67 -3.41 -15.62
N THR A 437 12.09 -4.42 -16.25
CA THR A 437 11.28 -4.27 -17.47
C THR A 437 10.10 -3.34 -17.21
N LEU A 438 9.36 -3.53 -16.12
CA LEU A 438 8.24 -2.66 -15.77
C LEU A 438 8.66 -1.20 -15.58
N LEU A 439 9.81 -0.96 -14.93
CA LEU A 439 10.36 0.39 -14.77
C LEU A 439 10.71 1.02 -16.14
N LEU A 440 11.35 0.23 -17.01
CA LEU A 440 11.73 0.67 -18.36
C LEU A 440 10.53 0.89 -19.27
N GLU A 441 9.49 0.06 -19.17
CA GLU A 441 8.24 0.20 -19.91
C GLU A 441 7.52 1.48 -19.51
N ASN A 442 7.37 1.76 -18.21
CA ASN A 442 6.77 3.01 -17.73
C ASN A 442 7.56 4.24 -18.18
N ALA A 443 8.90 4.20 -18.06
CA ALA A 443 9.76 5.29 -18.54
C ALA A 443 9.63 5.51 -20.06
N SER A 444 9.55 4.42 -20.83
CA SER A 444 9.37 4.46 -22.29
C SER A 444 7.99 4.99 -22.67
N PHE A 445 6.95 4.60 -21.94
CA PHE A 445 5.58 5.06 -22.14
C PHE A 445 5.47 6.57 -21.87
N ILE A 446 6.00 7.04 -20.73
CA ILE A 446 6.07 8.47 -20.39
C ILE A 446 6.84 9.24 -21.45
N MET A 447 7.98 8.73 -21.92
CA MET A 447 8.78 9.37 -22.96
C MET A 447 8.00 9.47 -24.28
N LEU A 448 7.37 8.38 -24.72
CA LEU A 448 6.55 8.35 -25.93
C LEU A 448 5.39 9.33 -25.85
N LEU A 449 4.75 9.41 -24.69
CA LEU A 449 3.64 10.32 -24.46
C LEU A 449 4.12 11.78 -24.44
N SER A 450 5.28 12.07 -23.84
CA SER A 450 5.94 13.39 -23.90
C SER A 450 6.27 13.84 -25.33
N CYS A 451 6.84 12.94 -26.15
CA CYS A 451 7.17 13.24 -27.54
C CYS A 451 5.92 13.54 -28.39
N ASN A 452 4.86 12.75 -28.24
CA ASN A 452 3.63 12.93 -29.01
C ASN A 452 2.85 14.18 -28.60
N VAL A 453 2.87 14.55 -27.32
CA VAL A 453 2.14 15.74 -26.85
C VAL A 453 2.84 17.03 -27.27
N ARG A 454 4.18 17.07 -27.33
CA ARG A 454 4.92 18.20 -27.91
C ARG A 454 4.66 18.41 -29.41
N LEU A 455 4.16 17.39 -30.12
CA LEU A 455 3.75 17.50 -31.51
C LEU A 455 2.30 17.99 -31.67
N LEU A 456 1.50 17.95 -30.59
CA LEU A 456 0.08 18.32 -30.56
C LEU A 456 -0.18 19.70 -29.93
N ILE A 457 0.74 20.19 -29.10
CA ILE A 457 0.82 21.58 -28.61
C ILE A 457 1.63 22.39 -29.61
#